data_AF-R6XKX0-F1
#
_entry.id   AF-R6XKX0-F1
#
_cell.length_a   1.000
_cell.length_b   1.000
_cell.length_c   1.000
_cell.angle_alpha   90.00
_cell.angle_beta   90.00
_cell.angle_gamma   90.00
#
_symmetry.space_group_name_H-M   'P 1'
#
loop_
_entity.id
_entity.type
_entity.pdbx_description
1 polymer ?
#
loop_
_entity_poly.entity_id
_entity_poly.type
_entity_poly.pdbx_seq_one_letter_code
_entity_poly.pdbx_strand_id
1 'polypeptide(L)'
;MRTFRVISPNFEETMRLAAAMPSLEMTLTIYHSELAERERKILSITGDPLGWDYSWLKDESKKEEVQSLLLERYRILSEMFELHCSDSEAKRFESQNERLYSLTRDMFSRTGKMYRQMLSSPLEEKDDDLTVEGCLRYWGDTAQDVLHLEDDEYYRSDFTKMIIVNALLQQEKQGDMEVMTCNPYWDASKGLKATMSDKELGLENTLDDGTTWAEGQIRHPKLEHICVCYATHALITHSGYSIPDFLRLNKFEVKVNAMIQQISEQDGSRLWWWKNCREQQFTDKFLHEAKHRPSGQSLGDFIWGRGIEYFDLNEVDDVSKLPDCRHDDTLVPTFLHTLWLMATSKL
;
A
#
# COMPACT_ATOMS: atom_id res chain seq x y z
N MET A 1 7.03 57.80 -9.40
CA MET A 1 6.14 56.79 -8.79
C MET A 1 7.01 55.70 -8.20
N ARG A 2 6.99 55.49 -6.87
CA ARG A 2 7.63 54.32 -6.26
C ARG A 2 6.71 53.13 -6.51
N THR A 3 7.16 52.18 -7.32
CA THR A 3 6.53 50.87 -7.47
C THR A 3 6.83 50.07 -6.21
N PHE A 4 5.87 50.00 -5.29
CA PHE A 4 5.93 49.05 -4.20
C PHE A 4 5.75 47.66 -4.80
N ARG A 5 6.80 46.84 -4.79
CA ARG A 5 6.64 45.39 -4.94
C ARG A 5 5.97 44.90 -3.66
N VAL A 6 4.68 44.61 -3.75
CA VAL A 6 3.99 43.81 -2.74
C VAL A 6 4.60 42.42 -2.87
N ILE A 7 5.48 42.07 -1.93
CA ILE A 7 5.94 40.69 -1.77
C ILE A 7 4.74 39.97 -1.18
N SER A 8 4.06 39.16 -1.98
CA SER A 8 3.02 38.28 -1.45
C SER A 8 3.69 37.29 -0.49
N PRO A 9 3.21 37.14 0.75
CA PRO A 9 3.75 36.17 1.69
C PRO A 9 3.68 34.76 1.09
N ASN A 10 4.65 33.91 1.45
CA ASN A 10 4.56 32.49 1.11
C ASN A 10 3.48 31.81 1.98
N PHE A 11 3.05 30.59 1.61
CA PHE A 11 1.92 29.92 2.29
C PHE A 11 2.06 29.89 3.81
N GLU A 12 3.25 29.52 4.31
CA GLU A 12 3.52 29.42 5.74
C GLU A 12 3.42 30.78 6.46
N GLU A 13 3.87 31.86 5.83
CA GLU A 13 3.71 33.20 6.35
C GLU A 13 2.25 33.64 6.36
N THR A 14 1.47 33.32 5.32
CA THR A 14 0.03 33.58 5.29
C THR A 14 -0.72 32.83 6.39
N MET A 15 -0.38 31.56 6.64
CA MET A 15 -1.00 30.78 7.72
C MET A 15 -0.70 31.38 9.10
N ARG A 16 0.52 31.85 9.33
CA ARG A 16 0.89 32.55 10.58
C ARG A 16 0.15 33.87 10.74
N LEU A 17 -0.02 34.62 9.65
CA LEU A 17 -0.79 35.87 9.66
C LEU A 17 -2.26 35.59 9.99
N ALA A 18 -2.87 34.54 9.41
CA ALA A 18 -4.24 34.15 9.69
C ALA A 18 -4.46 33.82 11.17
N ALA A 19 -3.54 33.06 11.77
CA ALA A 19 -3.58 32.71 13.20
C ALA A 19 -3.39 33.93 14.13
N ALA A 20 -2.77 35.00 13.65
CA ALA A 20 -2.55 36.23 14.39
C ALA A 20 -3.67 37.28 14.20
N MET A 21 -4.69 37.00 13.39
CA MET A 21 -5.78 37.94 13.14
C MET A 21 -6.62 38.18 14.41
N PRO A 22 -7.12 39.41 14.62
CA PRO A 22 -7.82 39.78 15.84
C PRO A 22 -9.26 39.24 15.91
N SER A 23 -9.81 38.73 14.80
CA SER A 23 -11.17 38.19 14.75
C SER A 23 -11.25 36.94 13.88
N LEU A 24 -12.17 36.05 14.26
CA LEU A 24 -12.46 34.82 13.54
C LEU A 24 -12.86 35.09 12.08
N GLU A 25 -13.64 36.13 11.82
CA GLU A 25 -14.07 36.51 10.46
C GLU A 25 -12.87 36.85 9.55
N MET A 26 -11.88 37.57 10.08
CA MET A 26 -10.66 37.91 9.34
C MET A 26 -9.80 36.67 9.08
N THR A 27 -9.65 35.79 10.09
CA THR A 27 -8.97 34.49 9.93
C THR A 27 -9.62 33.66 8.83
N LEU A 28 -10.94 33.49 8.87
CA LEU A 28 -11.69 32.71 7.88
C LEU A 28 -11.63 33.32 6.48
N THR A 29 -11.64 34.64 6.36
CA THR A 29 -11.48 35.31 5.06
C THR A 29 -10.14 34.93 4.41
N ILE A 30 -9.06 34.85 5.20
CA ILE A 30 -7.74 34.43 4.70
C ILE A 30 -7.77 32.95 4.32
N TYR A 31 -8.29 32.08 5.19
CA TYR A 31 -8.37 30.64 4.90
C TYR A 31 -9.20 30.35 3.65
N HIS A 32 -10.37 30.97 3.47
CA HIS A 32 -11.18 30.81 2.25
C HIS A 32 -10.43 31.27 0.99
N SER A 33 -9.74 32.40 1.06
CA SER A 33 -8.95 32.91 -0.07
C SER A 33 -7.80 31.96 -0.43
N GLU A 34 -7.05 31.50 0.57
CA GLU A 34 -5.93 30.59 0.35
C GLU A 34 -6.40 29.21 -0.14
N LEU A 35 -7.50 28.70 0.40
CA LEU A 35 -8.12 27.44 -0.01
C LEU A 35 -8.54 27.51 -1.49
N ALA A 36 -9.30 28.53 -1.86
CA ALA A 36 -9.74 28.74 -3.24
C ALA A 36 -8.56 28.89 -4.22
N GLU A 37 -7.45 29.48 -3.77
CA GLU A 37 -6.20 29.57 -4.55
C GLU A 37 -5.60 28.19 -4.83
N ARG A 38 -5.53 27.29 -3.84
CA ARG A 38 -4.95 25.94 -4.01
C ARG A 38 -5.84 25.11 -4.91
N GLU A 39 -7.14 25.11 -4.65
CA GLU A 39 -8.09 24.32 -5.44
C GLU A 39 -8.10 24.76 -6.91
N ARG A 40 -8.02 26.07 -7.18
CA ARG A 40 -7.90 26.56 -8.55
C ARG A 40 -6.60 26.14 -9.22
N LYS A 41 -5.47 26.18 -8.51
CA LYS A 41 -4.18 25.71 -9.04
C LYS A 41 -4.22 24.21 -9.34
N ILE A 42 -4.76 23.41 -8.43
CA ILE A 42 -4.98 21.98 -8.63
C ILE A 42 -5.78 21.77 -9.92
N LEU A 43 -6.95 22.40 -10.06
CA LEU A 43 -7.79 22.24 -11.25
C LEU A 43 -7.14 22.78 -12.54
N SER A 44 -6.22 23.75 -12.44
CA SER A 44 -5.46 24.21 -13.62
C SER A 44 -4.46 23.16 -14.13
N ILE A 45 -4.01 22.26 -13.26
CA ILE A 45 -3.09 21.16 -13.59
C ILE A 45 -3.87 19.91 -13.99
N THR A 46 -4.91 19.58 -13.22
CA THR A 46 -5.65 18.32 -13.35
C THR A 46 -6.81 18.38 -14.35
N GLY A 47 -7.25 19.58 -14.73
CA GLY A 47 -8.45 19.76 -15.55
C GLY A 47 -9.73 19.51 -14.73
N ASP A 48 -10.72 18.90 -15.36
CA ASP A 48 -11.93 18.44 -14.65
C ASP A 48 -11.73 17.03 -14.11
N PRO A 49 -11.64 16.82 -12.78
CA PRO A 49 -11.45 15.50 -12.18
C PRO A 49 -12.62 14.55 -12.39
N LEU A 50 -13.80 15.07 -12.76
CA LEU A 50 -14.97 14.27 -13.12
C LEU A 50 -14.98 13.86 -14.60
N GLY A 51 -14.03 14.36 -15.38
CA GLY A 51 -13.84 14.01 -16.78
C GLY A 51 -13.12 12.66 -16.96
N TRP A 52 -12.51 12.46 -18.12
CA TRP A 52 -11.76 11.24 -18.43
C TRP A 52 -10.28 11.49 -18.78
N ASP A 53 -9.86 12.75 -18.77
CA ASP A 53 -8.48 13.12 -19.07
C ASP A 53 -7.64 13.14 -17.78
N TYR A 54 -6.99 12.02 -17.52
CA TYR A 54 -6.04 11.87 -16.42
C TYR A 54 -4.58 11.90 -16.90
N SER A 55 -4.31 12.54 -18.04
CA SER A 55 -2.96 12.61 -18.62
C SER A 55 -1.93 13.23 -17.68
N TRP A 56 -2.35 14.11 -16.77
CA TRP A 56 -1.48 14.72 -15.75
C TRP A 56 -0.88 13.71 -14.78
N LEU A 57 -1.53 12.55 -14.53
CA LEU A 57 -0.98 11.48 -13.68
C LEU A 57 0.28 10.84 -14.28
N LYS A 58 0.54 11.00 -15.59
CA LYS A 58 1.73 10.46 -16.25
C LYS A 58 2.96 11.37 -16.12
N ASP A 59 2.79 12.54 -15.53
CA ASP A 59 3.84 13.55 -15.36
C ASP A 59 4.17 13.68 -13.87
N GLU A 60 5.33 13.16 -13.47
CA GLU A 60 5.78 13.17 -12.07
C GLU A 60 5.84 14.58 -11.49
N SER A 61 6.27 15.58 -12.27
CA SER A 61 6.36 16.96 -11.79
C SER A 61 4.98 17.52 -11.47
N LYS A 62 3.96 17.19 -12.28
CA LYS A 62 2.57 17.59 -12.01
C LYS A 62 2.01 16.85 -10.81
N LYS A 63 2.31 15.56 -10.64
CA LYS A 63 1.89 14.78 -9.47
C LYS A 63 2.46 15.36 -8.18
N GLU A 64 3.75 15.67 -8.15
CA GLU A 64 4.41 16.30 -7.01
C GLU A 64 3.81 17.68 -6.69
N GLU A 65 3.55 18.51 -7.71
CA GLU A 65 2.94 19.82 -7.52
C GLU A 65 1.52 19.71 -6.96
N VAL A 66 0.67 18.84 -7.51
CA VAL A 66 -0.69 18.61 -7.01
C VAL A 66 -0.66 18.04 -5.59
N GLN A 67 0.25 17.10 -5.29
CA GLN A 67 0.40 16.57 -3.93
C GLN A 67 0.78 17.68 -2.92
N SER A 68 1.70 18.56 -3.30
CA SER A 68 2.09 19.71 -2.46
C SER A 68 0.88 20.62 -2.20
N LEU A 69 0.11 20.95 -3.24
CA LEU A 69 -1.09 21.79 -3.13
C LEU A 69 -2.20 21.13 -2.29
N LEU A 70 -2.38 19.81 -2.41
CA LEU A 70 -3.30 19.04 -1.57
C LEU A 70 -2.87 19.03 -0.10
N LEU A 71 -1.57 18.95 0.18
CA LEU A 71 -1.04 19.05 1.54
C LEU A 71 -1.27 20.45 2.14
N GLU A 72 -1.09 21.52 1.35
CA GLU A 72 -1.42 22.87 1.78
C GLU A 72 -2.93 23.02 2.05
N ARG A 73 -3.78 22.48 1.16
CA ARG A 73 -5.23 22.42 1.35
C ARG A 73 -5.62 21.66 2.62
N TYR A 74 -5.01 20.49 2.85
CA TYR A 74 -5.20 19.69 4.06
C TYR A 74 -4.95 20.54 5.31
N ARG A 75 -3.83 21.26 5.34
CA ARG A 75 -3.48 22.13 6.47
C ARG A 75 -4.54 23.22 6.68
N ILE A 76 -4.97 23.91 5.63
CA ILE A 76 -5.99 24.97 5.74
C ILE A 76 -7.30 24.41 6.31
N LEU A 77 -7.80 23.29 5.77
CA LEU A 77 -9.06 22.69 6.21
C LEU A 77 -9.01 22.22 7.66
N SER A 78 -7.88 21.70 8.09
CA SER A 78 -7.73 21.28 9.48
C SER A 78 -7.66 22.46 10.46
N GLU A 79 -7.03 23.58 10.10
CA GLU A 79 -7.12 24.81 10.91
C GLU A 79 -8.56 25.33 10.97
N MET A 80 -9.29 25.27 9.85
CA MET A 80 -10.70 25.64 9.83
C MET A 80 -11.57 24.71 10.69
N PHE A 81 -11.25 23.42 10.74
CA PHE A 81 -11.92 22.43 11.58
C PHE A 81 -11.67 22.68 13.07
N GLU A 82 -10.44 23.02 13.48
CA GLU A 82 -10.12 23.39 14.87
C GLU A 82 -10.99 24.55 15.39
N LEU A 83 -11.32 25.50 14.52
CA LEU A 83 -12.16 26.65 14.86
C LEU A 83 -13.66 26.35 14.89
N HIS A 84 -14.10 25.33 14.15
CA HIS A 84 -15.52 25.08 13.87
C HIS A 84 -16.09 23.87 14.61
N CYS A 85 -15.36 22.75 14.52
CA CYS A 85 -15.80 21.37 14.79
C CYS A 85 -17.21 21.32 15.39
N SER A 86 -18.22 21.21 14.53
CA SER A 86 -19.61 21.26 14.98
C SER A 86 -20.00 19.96 15.70
N ASP A 87 -21.09 19.99 16.47
CA ASP A 87 -21.57 18.76 17.14
C ASP A 87 -22.06 17.72 16.13
N SER A 88 -22.54 18.15 14.95
CA SER A 88 -22.86 17.26 13.83
C SER A 88 -21.61 16.63 13.23
N GLU A 89 -20.53 17.40 13.05
CA GLU A 89 -19.25 16.88 12.56
C GLU A 89 -18.61 15.90 13.54
N ALA A 90 -18.63 16.19 14.84
CA ALA A 90 -18.12 15.26 15.86
C ALA A 90 -18.88 13.91 15.85
N LYS A 91 -20.22 13.95 15.77
CA LYS A 91 -21.05 12.73 15.65
C LYS A 91 -20.80 11.99 14.34
N ARG A 92 -20.58 12.72 13.25
CA ARG A 92 -20.26 12.15 11.93
C ARG A 92 -18.90 11.46 11.97
N PHE A 93 -17.91 12.07 12.64
CA PHE A 93 -16.60 11.49 12.85
C PHE A 93 -16.69 10.15 13.58
N GLU A 94 -17.40 10.13 14.71
CA GLU A 94 -17.65 8.92 15.50
C GLU A 94 -18.29 7.83 14.64
N SER A 95 -19.36 8.16 13.90
CA SER A 95 -20.07 7.22 13.04
C SER A 95 -19.19 6.62 11.93
N GLN A 96 -18.35 7.46 11.30
CA GLN A 96 -17.43 6.99 10.26
C GLN A 96 -16.28 6.15 10.83
N ASN A 97 -15.76 6.51 12.00
CA ASN A 97 -14.76 5.71 12.72
C ASN A 97 -15.30 4.33 13.10
N GLU A 98 -16.50 4.25 13.67
CA GLU A 98 -17.17 2.98 13.98
C GLU A 98 -17.42 2.12 12.73
N ARG A 99 -17.81 2.77 11.62
CA ARG A 99 -18.01 2.10 10.33
C ARG A 99 -16.71 1.49 9.81
N LEU A 100 -15.61 2.25 9.81
CA LEU A 100 -14.31 1.75 9.35
C LEU A 100 -13.77 0.64 10.25
N TYR A 101 -13.90 0.79 11.57
CA TYR A 101 -13.56 -0.28 12.51
C TYR A 101 -14.33 -1.57 12.22
N SER A 102 -15.63 -1.46 11.95
CA SER A 102 -16.49 -2.60 11.61
C SER A 102 -16.10 -3.23 10.27
N LEU A 103 -15.87 -2.42 9.23
CA LEU A 103 -15.43 -2.91 7.91
C LEU A 103 -14.07 -3.61 7.97
N THR A 104 -13.12 -3.09 8.77
CA THR A 104 -11.83 -3.75 9.02
C THR A 104 -12.05 -5.12 9.64
N ARG A 105 -12.87 -5.23 10.70
CA ARG A 105 -13.15 -6.54 11.31
C ARG A 105 -13.81 -7.53 10.35
N ASP A 106 -14.75 -7.05 9.54
CA ASP A 106 -15.40 -7.86 8.52
C ASP A 106 -14.40 -8.35 7.46
N MET A 107 -13.47 -7.48 7.04
CA MET A 107 -12.38 -7.82 6.14
C MET A 107 -11.53 -8.97 6.69
N PHE A 108 -10.98 -8.83 7.90
CA PHE A 108 -10.15 -9.86 8.54
C PHE A 108 -10.88 -11.21 8.65
N SER A 109 -12.13 -11.19 9.14
CA SER A 109 -12.98 -12.39 9.26
C SER A 109 -13.23 -13.04 7.89
N ARG A 110 -13.50 -12.24 6.86
CA ARG A 110 -13.77 -12.75 5.51
C ARG A 110 -12.52 -13.35 4.87
N THR A 111 -11.35 -12.71 5.03
CA THR A 111 -10.04 -13.23 4.59
C THR A 111 -9.76 -14.58 5.23
N GLY A 112 -9.92 -14.70 6.55
CA GLY A 112 -9.69 -15.96 7.26
C GLY A 112 -10.66 -17.08 6.85
N LYS A 113 -11.94 -16.75 6.63
CA LYS A 113 -12.91 -17.71 6.07
C LYS A 113 -12.51 -18.19 4.69
N MET A 114 -12.18 -17.27 3.77
CA MET A 114 -11.78 -17.61 2.40
C MET A 114 -10.52 -18.48 2.43
N TYR A 115 -9.50 -18.10 3.20
CA TYR A 115 -8.26 -18.86 3.27
C TYR A 115 -8.47 -20.30 3.76
N ARG A 116 -9.24 -20.49 4.83
CA ARG A 116 -9.57 -21.84 5.33
C ARG A 116 -10.36 -22.66 4.31
N GLN A 117 -11.28 -22.03 3.58
CA GLN A 117 -12.01 -22.68 2.50
C GLN A 117 -11.06 -23.15 1.40
N MET A 118 -10.10 -22.32 1.01
CA MET A 118 -9.10 -22.68 0.00
C MET A 118 -8.17 -23.79 0.49
N LEU A 119 -7.71 -23.75 1.75
CA LEU A 119 -6.93 -24.83 2.36
C LEU A 119 -7.68 -26.15 2.47
N SER A 120 -9.01 -26.12 2.49
CA SER A 120 -9.85 -27.33 2.47
C SER A 120 -10.11 -27.87 1.07
N SER A 121 -9.86 -27.06 0.04
CA SER A 121 -9.98 -27.47 -1.36
C SER A 121 -8.73 -28.23 -1.78
N PRO A 122 -8.84 -29.33 -2.55
CA PRO A 122 -7.67 -29.93 -3.17
C PRO A 122 -7.08 -28.93 -4.16
N LEU A 123 -5.88 -28.44 -3.87
CA LEU A 123 -5.04 -27.80 -4.88
C LEU A 123 -4.66 -28.84 -5.92
N GLU A 124 -4.52 -28.44 -7.18
CA GLU A 124 -3.94 -29.33 -8.17
C GLU A 124 -2.47 -29.58 -7.83
N GLU A 125 -1.93 -30.74 -8.24
CA GLU A 125 -0.50 -31.06 -8.07
C GLU A 125 0.42 -29.97 -8.67
N LYS A 126 -0.14 -29.24 -9.65
CA LYS A 126 0.49 -28.17 -10.39
C LYS A 126 0.17 -26.78 -9.85
N ASP A 127 -0.33 -26.63 -8.63
CA ASP A 127 -0.42 -25.30 -8.00
C ASP A 127 0.83 -25.11 -7.13
N ASP A 128 1.66 -24.11 -7.46
CA ASP A 128 2.90 -23.85 -6.71
C ASP A 128 2.67 -22.98 -5.48
N ASP A 129 1.65 -22.12 -5.51
CA ASP A 129 1.39 -21.15 -4.47
C ASP A 129 -0.08 -20.71 -4.44
N LEU A 130 -0.51 -20.33 -3.24
CA LEU A 130 -1.86 -19.96 -2.87
C LEU A 130 -1.78 -18.75 -1.93
N THR A 131 -2.30 -17.62 -2.36
CA THR A 131 -2.41 -16.42 -1.52
C THR A 131 -3.85 -15.97 -1.39
N VAL A 132 -4.18 -15.44 -0.21
CA VAL A 132 -5.44 -14.75 0.04
C VAL A 132 -5.11 -13.44 0.71
N GLU A 133 -5.66 -12.35 0.19
CA GLU A 133 -5.40 -11.01 0.67
C GLU A 133 -6.73 -10.27 0.82
N GLY A 134 -6.96 -9.73 2.02
CA GLY A 134 -8.06 -8.82 2.29
C GLY A 134 -7.57 -7.38 2.24
N CYS A 135 -8.37 -6.52 1.62
CA CYS A 135 -8.09 -5.09 1.48
C CYS A 135 -9.36 -4.27 1.79
N LEU A 136 -9.19 -3.23 2.59
CA LEU A 136 -10.16 -2.17 2.82
C LEU A 136 -9.66 -0.91 2.12
N ARG A 137 -10.50 -0.29 1.29
CA ARG A 137 -10.16 0.96 0.60
C ARG A 137 -11.33 1.92 0.49
N TYR A 138 -11.02 3.20 0.30
CA TYR A 138 -12.00 4.18 -0.17
C TYR A 138 -12.26 3.97 -1.67
N TRP A 139 -13.53 4.02 -2.10
CA TRP A 139 -13.90 3.88 -3.50
C TRP A 139 -14.34 5.26 -4.02
N GLY A 140 -13.37 6.07 -4.42
CA GLY A 140 -13.52 7.52 -4.66
C GLY A 140 -13.50 7.95 -6.12
N ASP A 141 -14.17 7.21 -7.01
CA ASP A 141 -14.06 7.41 -8.46
C ASP A 141 -15.05 8.44 -9.03
N THR A 142 -16.14 8.70 -8.31
CA THR A 142 -17.25 9.51 -8.83
C THR A 142 -17.77 10.50 -7.81
N ALA A 143 -18.52 11.50 -8.29
CA ALA A 143 -19.17 12.48 -7.42
C ALA A 143 -20.12 11.87 -6.37
N GLN A 144 -20.69 10.68 -6.63
CA GLN A 144 -21.59 9.99 -5.69
C GLN A 144 -20.85 9.42 -4.47
N ASP A 145 -19.53 9.29 -4.58
CA ASP A 145 -18.67 8.74 -3.54
C ASP A 145 -18.28 9.81 -2.49
N VAL A 146 -18.66 11.07 -2.74
CA VAL A 146 -18.47 12.21 -1.84
C VAL A 146 -19.82 12.76 -1.39
N LEU A 147 -19.95 12.96 -0.09
CA LEU A 147 -21.15 13.55 0.51
C LEU A 147 -21.09 15.07 0.51
N HIS A 148 -22.26 15.69 0.36
CA HIS A 148 -22.48 17.10 0.66
C HIS A 148 -23.07 17.24 2.05
N LEU A 149 -22.48 18.12 2.86
CA LEU A 149 -22.88 18.38 4.24
C LEU A 149 -23.28 19.85 4.41
N GLU A 150 -24.06 20.16 5.43
CA GLU A 150 -24.46 21.56 5.71
C GLU A 150 -23.24 22.45 6.00
N ASP A 151 -22.22 21.88 6.65
CA ASP A 151 -20.96 22.56 6.95
C ASP A 151 -20.10 22.86 5.70
N ASP A 152 -20.47 22.37 4.50
CA ASP A 152 -19.77 22.70 3.24
C ASP A 152 -19.71 24.22 3.00
N GLU A 153 -20.76 24.95 3.36
CA GLU A 153 -20.82 26.42 3.22
C GLU A 153 -19.80 27.11 4.14
N TYR A 154 -19.49 26.52 5.30
CA TYR A 154 -18.45 27.04 6.20
C TYR A 154 -17.06 26.87 5.60
N TYR A 155 -16.76 25.72 4.99
CA TYR A 155 -15.45 25.45 4.42
C TYR A 155 -15.23 26.11 3.06
N ARG A 156 -16.28 26.20 2.23
CA ARG A 156 -16.23 26.69 0.85
C ARG A 156 -15.25 25.94 -0.06
N SER A 157 -14.97 24.68 0.28
CA SER A 157 -14.14 23.77 -0.51
C SER A 157 -14.96 23.09 -1.60
N ASP A 158 -14.38 22.89 -2.78
CA ASP A 158 -14.89 21.93 -3.76
C ASP A 158 -14.51 20.50 -3.35
N PHE A 159 -15.13 20.00 -2.27
CA PHE A 159 -14.83 18.69 -1.69
C PHE A 159 -14.90 17.58 -2.71
N THR A 160 -15.94 17.57 -3.56
CA THR A 160 -16.14 16.54 -4.57
C THR A 160 -14.93 16.42 -5.48
N LYS A 161 -14.48 17.52 -6.08
CA LYS A 161 -13.35 17.46 -7.00
C LYS A 161 -12.04 17.19 -6.28
N MET A 162 -11.81 17.81 -5.12
CA MET A 162 -10.53 17.69 -4.42
C MET A 162 -10.32 16.30 -3.82
N ILE A 163 -11.38 15.67 -3.28
CA ILE A 163 -11.32 14.29 -2.80
C ILE A 163 -11.06 13.33 -3.96
N ILE A 164 -11.67 13.54 -5.13
CA ILE A 164 -11.42 12.71 -6.32
C ILE A 164 -9.99 12.89 -6.84
N VAL A 165 -9.46 14.12 -6.87
CA VAL A 165 -8.04 14.33 -7.23
C VAL A 165 -7.11 13.60 -6.27
N ASN A 166 -7.36 13.66 -4.96
CA ASN A 166 -6.56 12.90 -4.00
C ASN A 166 -6.72 11.40 -4.24
N ALA A 167 -7.94 10.90 -4.46
CA ALA A 167 -8.20 9.49 -4.72
C ALA A 167 -7.41 8.97 -5.94
N LEU A 168 -7.40 9.73 -7.03
CA LEU A 168 -6.63 9.41 -8.24
C LEU A 168 -5.12 9.31 -7.98
N LEU A 169 -4.54 10.18 -7.13
CA LEU A 169 -3.13 10.11 -6.74
C LEU A 169 -2.82 8.90 -5.88
N GLN A 170 -3.70 8.58 -4.93
CA GLN A 170 -3.50 7.47 -4.01
C GLN A 170 -3.63 6.11 -4.74
N GLN A 171 -4.50 6.01 -5.75
CA GLN A 171 -4.60 4.82 -6.62
C GLN A 171 -3.27 4.52 -7.33
N GLU A 172 -2.57 5.54 -7.81
CA GLU A 172 -1.31 5.37 -8.54
C GLU A 172 -0.12 5.02 -7.64
N LYS A 173 -0.04 5.61 -6.44
CA LYS A 173 1.10 5.42 -5.52
C LYS A 173 1.15 4.09 -4.80
N GLN A 174 -0.01 3.52 -4.48
CA GLN A 174 -0.11 2.33 -3.61
C GLN A 174 -0.77 1.15 -4.31
N GLY A 175 -0.98 1.21 -5.62
CA GLY A 175 -1.55 0.12 -6.39
C GLY A 175 -3.03 -0.19 -6.11
N ASP A 176 -3.70 0.41 -5.10
CA ASP A 176 -5.18 0.40 -4.95
C ASP A 176 -5.76 1.18 -3.72
N MET A 177 -5.18 2.32 -3.26
CA MET A 177 -5.68 3.08 -2.08
C MET A 177 -5.96 2.23 -0.82
N GLU A 178 -5.06 1.33 -0.49
CA GLU A 178 -5.29 0.37 0.59
C GLU A 178 -5.18 1.07 1.95
N VAL A 179 -6.32 1.24 2.62
CA VAL A 179 -6.39 1.81 3.97
C VAL A 179 -5.89 0.79 5.00
N MET A 180 -6.22 -0.48 4.76
CA MET A 180 -5.81 -1.60 5.59
C MET A 180 -5.75 -2.86 4.74
N THR A 181 -4.71 -3.67 4.95
CA THR A 181 -4.60 -5.00 4.35
C THR A 181 -4.40 -6.07 5.41
N CYS A 182 -4.75 -7.31 5.06
CA CYS A 182 -4.41 -8.48 5.85
C CYS A 182 -4.19 -9.68 4.93
N ASN A 183 -3.14 -10.44 5.24
CA ASN A 183 -2.83 -11.70 4.59
C ASN A 183 -2.50 -12.74 5.66
N PRO A 184 -2.88 -14.00 5.47
CA PRO A 184 -2.47 -15.07 6.37
C PRO A 184 -0.94 -15.16 6.44
N TYR A 185 -0.42 -15.35 7.65
CA TYR A 185 0.99 -15.60 7.89
C TYR A 185 1.35 -17.03 7.49
N TRP A 186 2.36 -17.17 6.62
CA TRP A 186 2.93 -18.48 6.29
C TRP A 186 3.99 -18.88 7.32
N ASP A 187 3.75 -19.99 8.02
CA ASP A 187 4.72 -20.63 8.92
C ASP A 187 5.06 -22.04 8.40
N ALA A 188 6.22 -22.16 7.75
CA ALA A 188 6.71 -23.42 7.19
C ALA A 188 6.83 -24.53 8.25
N SER A 189 7.08 -24.18 9.52
CA SER A 189 7.29 -25.14 10.60
C SER A 189 5.99 -25.76 11.12
N LYS A 190 4.86 -25.07 10.97
CA LYS A 190 3.54 -25.52 11.43
C LYS A 190 2.71 -26.16 10.32
N GLY A 191 3.06 -25.86 9.07
CA GLY A 191 2.23 -26.15 7.92
C GLY A 191 0.91 -25.38 7.96
N LEU A 192 0.16 -25.41 6.87
CA LEU A 192 -1.16 -24.79 6.82
C LEU A 192 -2.25 -25.83 6.95
N LYS A 193 -3.22 -25.57 7.83
CA LYS A 193 -4.40 -26.42 8.03
C LYS A 193 -5.65 -25.56 8.05
N ALA A 194 -6.71 -26.05 7.42
CA ALA A 194 -8.01 -25.38 7.43
C ALA A 194 -8.61 -25.18 8.84
N THR A 195 -8.11 -25.89 9.85
CA THR A 195 -8.53 -25.80 11.25
C THR A 195 -7.82 -24.71 12.07
N MET A 196 -6.82 -24.02 11.51
CA MET A 196 -6.07 -22.99 12.23
C MET A 196 -6.98 -21.81 12.60
N SER A 197 -6.87 -21.31 13.81
CA SER A 197 -7.54 -20.10 14.32
C SER A 197 -7.02 -18.83 13.64
N ASP A 198 -7.74 -17.70 13.76
CA ASP A 198 -7.31 -16.43 13.14
C ASP A 198 -5.94 -16.02 13.70
N LYS A 199 -5.72 -16.23 15.00
CA LYS A 199 -4.43 -16.03 15.67
C LYS A 199 -3.29 -16.85 15.07
N GLU A 200 -3.52 -18.14 14.84
CA GLU A 200 -2.50 -19.02 14.24
C GLU A 200 -2.18 -18.62 12.79
N LEU A 201 -3.13 -17.99 12.11
CA LEU A 201 -2.97 -17.46 10.75
C LEU A 201 -2.47 -16.02 10.73
N GLY A 202 -2.22 -15.36 11.87
CA GLY A 202 -1.85 -13.94 11.91
C GLY A 202 -2.96 -12.99 11.41
N LEU A 203 -4.21 -13.44 11.43
CA LEU A 203 -5.40 -12.69 11.00
C LEU A 203 -6.15 -12.06 12.17
N GLU A 204 -5.44 -11.67 13.23
CA GLU A 204 -5.98 -10.82 14.28
C GLU A 204 -5.66 -9.36 13.94
N ASN A 205 -6.64 -8.46 14.08
CA ASN A 205 -6.40 -7.03 13.95
C ASN A 205 -5.65 -6.53 15.19
N THR A 206 -4.33 -6.63 15.17
CA THR A 206 -3.46 -6.21 16.29
C THR A 206 -3.25 -4.70 16.35
N LEU A 207 -3.63 -3.95 15.30
CA LEU A 207 -3.50 -2.49 15.30
C LEU A 207 -4.60 -1.85 16.15
N ASP A 208 -5.83 -2.38 16.13
CA ASP A 208 -6.93 -1.86 16.95
C ASP A 208 -7.09 -2.63 18.26
N ASP A 209 -6.14 -2.44 19.19
CA ASP A 209 -6.08 -3.14 20.50
C ASP A 209 -6.93 -2.51 21.61
N GLY A 210 -7.73 -1.49 21.29
CA GLY A 210 -8.49 -0.67 22.23
C GLY A 210 -7.78 0.60 22.67
N THR A 211 -6.54 0.82 22.24
CA THR A 211 -5.84 2.10 22.35
C THR A 211 -6.18 2.98 21.15
N THR A 212 -6.45 4.26 21.41
CA THR A 212 -6.78 5.22 20.34
C THR A 212 -5.56 5.52 19.45
N TRP A 213 -5.79 5.57 18.14
CA TRP A 213 -4.84 6.06 17.13
C TRP A 213 -4.91 7.58 16.92
N ALA A 214 -5.58 8.32 17.80
CA ALA A 214 -5.68 9.77 17.71
C ALA A 214 -4.32 10.45 17.90
N GLU A 215 -3.84 11.09 16.84
CA GLU A 215 -2.62 11.90 16.82
C GLU A 215 -2.81 13.21 16.04
N GLY A 216 -1.87 14.15 16.22
CA GLY A 216 -1.88 15.43 15.50
C GLY A 216 -3.24 16.12 15.58
N GLN A 217 -3.81 16.44 14.41
CA GLN A 217 -5.07 17.17 14.27
C GLN A 217 -6.32 16.34 14.65
N ILE A 218 -6.18 15.02 14.84
CA ILE A 218 -7.26 14.18 15.38
C ILE A 218 -7.45 14.45 16.88
N ARG A 219 -6.42 14.94 17.58
CA ARG A 219 -6.50 15.33 18.99
C ARG A 219 -7.23 16.66 19.15
N HIS A 220 -8.54 16.60 18.99
CA HIS A 220 -9.45 17.73 19.19
C HIS A 220 -10.31 17.48 20.45
N PRO A 221 -10.58 18.49 21.31
CA PRO A 221 -11.34 18.29 22.55
C PRO A 221 -12.72 17.64 22.36
N LYS A 222 -13.42 17.95 21.25
CA LYS A 222 -14.72 17.32 20.94
C LYS A 222 -14.63 15.86 20.49
N LEU A 223 -13.43 15.37 20.14
CA LEU A 223 -13.21 14.01 19.67
C LEU A 223 -12.52 13.12 20.73
N GLU A 224 -12.11 13.70 21.87
CA GLU A 224 -11.28 13.01 22.89
C GLU A 224 -11.92 11.74 23.46
N HIS A 225 -13.25 11.65 23.47
CA HIS A 225 -13.99 10.49 23.94
C HIS A 225 -13.99 9.31 22.95
N ILE A 226 -13.55 9.52 21.71
CA ILE A 226 -13.59 8.52 20.65
C ILE A 226 -12.29 7.73 20.64
N CYS A 227 -12.41 6.39 20.72
CA CYS A 227 -11.29 5.50 20.42
C CYS A 227 -11.13 5.42 18.89
N VAL A 228 -10.19 6.20 18.35
CA VAL A 228 -9.96 6.26 16.91
C VAL A 228 -9.27 4.98 16.44
N CYS A 229 -9.85 4.31 15.46
CA CYS A 229 -9.28 3.12 14.85
C CYS A 229 -8.16 3.45 13.85
N TYR A 230 -7.30 2.48 13.57
CA TYR A 230 -6.19 2.61 12.65
C TYR A 230 -6.64 3.04 11.25
N ALA A 231 -7.74 2.50 10.73
CA ALA A 231 -8.22 2.85 9.38
C ALA A 231 -8.61 4.34 9.26
N THR A 232 -9.23 4.91 10.29
CA THR A 232 -9.52 6.36 10.35
C THR A 232 -8.23 7.17 10.43
N HIS A 233 -7.30 6.75 11.28
CA HIS A 233 -5.98 7.36 11.37
C HIS A 233 -5.29 7.35 10.00
N ALA A 234 -5.17 6.20 9.35
CA ALA A 234 -4.48 6.05 8.08
C ALA A 234 -5.05 6.96 6.98
N LEU A 235 -6.38 7.06 6.87
CA LEU A 235 -6.99 7.98 5.90
C LEU A 235 -6.60 9.44 6.15
N ILE A 236 -6.55 9.85 7.41
CA ILE A 236 -6.30 11.24 7.79
C ILE A 236 -4.80 11.58 7.74
N THR A 237 -3.95 10.73 8.32
CA THR A 237 -2.54 11.02 8.56
C THR A 237 -1.61 10.50 7.46
N HIS A 238 -2.03 9.48 6.69
CA HIS A 238 -1.21 8.86 5.65
C HIS A 238 -1.77 9.06 4.24
N SER A 239 -3.10 9.05 4.07
CA SER A 239 -3.74 9.21 2.76
C SER A 239 -4.12 10.67 2.43
N GLY A 240 -3.82 11.63 3.32
CA GLY A 240 -3.94 13.06 3.05
C GLY A 240 -5.37 13.60 2.99
N TYR A 241 -6.34 12.89 3.57
CA TYR A 241 -7.70 13.42 3.73
C TYR A 241 -7.79 14.23 5.02
N SER A 242 -8.05 15.55 4.94
CA SER A 242 -8.30 16.34 6.16
C SER A 242 -9.52 15.80 6.91
N ILE A 243 -9.71 16.13 8.19
CA ILE A 243 -10.93 15.71 8.89
C ILE A 243 -12.20 16.13 8.12
N PRO A 244 -12.31 17.38 7.62
CA PRO A 244 -13.43 17.75 6.74
C PRO A 244 -13.58 16.84 5.50
N ASP A 245 -12.49 16.43 4.85
CA ASP A 245 -12.57 15.47 3.73
C ASP A 245 -13.08 14.11 4.21
N PHE A 246 -12.51 13.59 5.30
CA PHE A 246 -12.85 12.30 5.91
C PHE A 246 -14.36 12.19 6.20
N LEU A 247 -14.97 13.24 6.74
CA LEU A 247 -16.41 13.27 7.05
C LEU A 247 -17.31 13.12 5.80
N ARG A 248 -16.76 13.41 4.62
CA ARG A 248 -17.46 13.39 3.33
C ARG A 248 -17.18 12.13 2.51
N LEU A 249 -16.24 11.28 2.93
CA LEU A 249 -16.02 9.98 2.29
C LEU A 249 -17.25 9.08 2.47
N ASN A 250 -17.85 8.67 1.36
CA ASN A 250 -19.13 7.95 1.37
C ASN A 250 -18.98 6.44 1.16
N LYS A 251 -18.18 6.05 0.17
CA LYS A 251 -18.11 4.69 -0.35
C LYS A 251 -16.78 4.03 0.01
N PHE A 252 -16.86 2.90 0.68
CA PHE A 252 -15.70 2.06 1.01
C PHE A 252 -15.92 0.66 0.44
N GLU A 253 -14.85 0.01 0.02
CA GLU A 253 -14.85 -1.36 -0.47
C GLU A 253 -14.05 -2.25 0.48
N VAL A 254 -14.63 -3.42 0.80
CA VAL A 254 -13.90 -4.55 1.36
C VAL A 254 -13.77 -5.61 0.26
N LYS A 255 -12.53 -5.83 -0.18
CA LYS A 255 -12.16 -6.78 -1.24
C LYS A 255 -11.36 -7.92 -0.60
N VAL A 256 -11.63 -9.15 -1.03
CA VAL A 256 -10.81 -10.31 -0.67
C VAL A 256 -10.42 -11.00 -1.97
N ASN A 257 -9.13 -11.00 -2.29
CA ASN A 257 -8.57 -11.63 -3.46
C ASN A 257 -7.99 -12.99 -3.07
N ALA A 258 -8.22 -13.95 -3.94
CA ALA A 258 -7.65 -15.28 -3.85
C ALA A 258 -6.87 -15.53 -5.14
N MET A 259 -5.61 -15.92 -5.01
CA MET A 259 -4.74 -16.23 -6.13
C MET A 259 -4.19 -17.64 -5.95
N ILE A 260 -4.32 -18.44 -7.00
CA ILE A 260 -3.68 -19.75 -7.14
C ILE A 260 -2.79 -19.61 -8.37
N GLN A 261 -1.51 -19.94 -8.23
CA GLN A 261 -0.55 -19.80 -9.32
C GLN A 261 0.17 -21.09 -9.67
N GLN A 262 0.42 -21.23 -10.97
CA GLN A 262 1.28 -22.22 -11.57
C GLN A 262 2.40 -21.51 -12.31
N ILE A 263 3.64 -21.87 -12.00
CA ILE A 263 4.86 -21.36 -12.60
C ILE A 263 5.63 -22.54 -13.20
N SER A 264 5.86 -22.46 -14.51
CA SER A 264 6.59 -23.49 -15.25
C SER A 264 7.62 -22.89 -16.19
N GLU A 265 8.79 -23.49 -16.23
CA GLU A 265 9.85 -23.18 -17.18
C GLU A 265 9.62 -23.85 -18.54
N GLN A 266 10.43 -23.49 -19.55
CA GLN A 266 10.32 -24.05 -20.91
C GLN A 266 10.55 -25.57 -20.96
N ASP A 267 11.36 -26.09 -20.05
CA ASP A 267 11.61 -27.54 -19.89
C ASP A 267 10.49 -28.25 -19.11
N GLY A 268 9.46 -27.52 -18.67
CA GLY A 268 8.34 -28.01 -17.86
C GLY A 268 8.62 -28.12 -16.37
N SER A 269 9.83 -27.74 -15.90
CA SER A 269 10.15 -27.69 -14.47
C SER A 269 9.37 -26.59 -13.75
N ARG A 270 9.17 -26.76 -12.44
CA ARG A 270 8.29 -25.93 -11.60
C ARG A 270 9.07 -24.93 -10.75
N LEU A 271 8.39 -23.93 -10.18
CA LEU A 271 8.99 -23.11 -9.14
C LEU A 271 9.52 -24.00 -8.00
N TRP A 272 10.73 -23.71 -7.54
CA TRP A 272 11.42 -24.50 -6.51
C TRP A 272 11.54 -26.00 -6.84
N TRP A 273 11.65 -26.35 -8.13
CA TRP A 273 11.77 -27.74 -8.61
C TRP A 273 12.80 -28.58 -7.83
N TRP A 274 13.86 -27.95 -7.30
CA TRP A 274 14.92 -28.62 -6.54
C TRP A 274 14.44 -29.18 -5.20
N LYS A 275 13.37 -28.66 -4.59
CA LYS A 275 12.87 -29.09 -3.26
C LYS A 275 12.36 -30.52 -3.26
N ASN A 276 11.83 -31.00 -4.39
CA ASN A 276 11.20 -32.33 -4.50
C ASN A 276 11.89 -33.22 -5.54
N CYS A 277 13.08 -32.85 -6.01
CA CYS A 277 13.82 -33.62 -7.01
C CYS A 277 14.82 -34.60 -6.38
N ARG A 278 15.05 -35.71 -7.06
CA ARG A 278 16.19 -36.59 -6.78
C ARG A 278 17.46 -35.92 -7.29
N GLU A 279 18.60 -36.23 -6.68
CA GLU A 279 19.92 -35.73 -7.10
C GLU A 279 20.17 -35.86 -8.62
N GLN A 280 19.75 -36.98 -9.22
CA GLN A 280 19.89 -37.17 -10.67
C GLN A 280 19.07 -36.14 -11.46
N GLN A 281 17.83 -35.86 -11.05
CA GLN A 281 16.99 -34.85 -11.71
C GLN A 281 17.57 -33.44 -11.55
N PHE A 282 18.20 -33.17 -10.40
CA PHE A 282 18.97 -31.95 -10.17
C PHE A 282 20.13 -31.81 -11.15
N THR A 283 20.93 -32.87 -11.26
CA THR A 283 22.07 -32.90 -12.18
C THR A 283 21.63 -32.77 -13.63
N ASP A 284 20.61 -33.53 -14.03
CA ASP A 284 20.09 -33.55 -15.40
C ASP A 284 19.61 -32.18 -15.85
N LYS A 285 19.01 -31.39 -14.95
CA LYS A 285 18.60 -30.01 -15.24
C LYS A 285 19.78 -29.11 -15.59
N PHE A 286 20.80 -29.06 -14.74
CA PHE A 286 21.99 -28.26 -15.02
C PHE A 286 22.70 -28.70 -16.31
N LEU A 287 22.78 -30.02 -16.56
CA LEU A 287 23.35 -30.55 -17.78
C LEU A 287 22.49 -30.26 -19.02
N HIS A 288 21.16 -30.20 -18.87
CA HIS A 288 20.24 -29.81 -19.94
C HIS A 288 20.45 -28.34 -20.32
N GLU A 289 20.45 -27.42 -19.35
CA GLU A 289 20.74 -26.00 -19.57
C GLU A 289 22.12 -25.81 -20.20
N ALA A 290 23.13 -26.56 -19.76
CA ALA A 290 24.49 -26.48 -20.26
C ALA A 290 24.63 -26.86 -21.75
N LYS A 291 23.62 -27.50 -22.38
CA LYS A 291 23.58 -27.71 -23.83
C LYS A 291 23.46 -26.40 -24.62
N HIS A 292 22.93 -25.35 -23.98
CA HIS A 292 22.74 -24.03 -24.56
C HIS A 292 23.82 -23.02 -24.13
N ARG A 293 24.88 -23.47 -23.45
CA ARG A 293 25.94 -22.58 -22.97
C ARG A 293 26.67 -21.86 -24.13
N PRO A 294 27.12 -20.61 -23.93
CA PRO A 294 27.92 -19.86 -24.89
C PRO A 294 29.12 -20.63 -25.45
N SER A 295 29.40 -20.45 -26.75
CA SER A 295 30.57 -21.03 -27.41
C SER A 295 31.87 -20.61 -26.73
N GLY A 296 32.69 -21.59 -26.34
CA GLY A 296 33.97 -21.37 -25.69
C GLY A 296 33.93 -21.34 -24.16
N GLN A 297 32.73 -21.40 -23.54
CA GLN A 297 32.61 -21.56 -22.09
C GLN A 297 32.74 -23.04 -21.69
N SER A 298 33.57 -23.34 -20.69
CA SER A 298 33.69 -24.69 -20.12
C SER A 298 32.39 -25.11 -19.43
N LEU A 299 32.19 -26.43 -19.26
CA LEU A 299 31.00 -26.94 -18.59
C LEU A 299 31.01 -26.51 -17.10
N GLY A 300 32.17 -26.60 -16.46
CA GLY A 300 32.40 -26.17 -15.09
C GLY A 300 32.10 -24.70 -14.86
N ASP A 301 32.63 -23.81 -15.71
CA ASP A 301 32.38 -22.37 -15.58
C ASP A 301 30.89 -22.01 -15.73
N PHE A 302 30.19 -22.68 -16.66
CA PHE A 302 28.76 -22.46 -16.86
C PHE A 302 27.95 -22.96 -15.65
N ILE A 303 28.18 -24.19 -15.19
CA ILE A 303 27.43 -24.79 -14.08
C ILE A 303 27.67 -24.05 -12.77
N TRP A 304 28.91 -23.63 -12.51
CA TRP A 304 29.25 -22.80 -11.37
C TRP A 304 28.44 -21.51 -11.36
N GLY A 305 28.48 -20.74 -12.46
CA GLY A 305 27.74 -19.49 -12.60
C GLY A 305 26.23 -19.68 -12.41
N ARG A 306 25.65 -20.68 -13.11
CA ARG A 306 24.22 -21.00 -12.97
C ARG A 306 23.85 -21.41 -11.54
N GLY A 307 24.70 -22.17 -10.85
CA GLY A 307 24.47 -22.58 -9.47
C GLY A 307 24.43 -21.38 -8.52
N ILE A 308 25.34 -20.43 -8.68
CA ILE A 308 25.34 -19.19 -7.90
C ILE A 308 24.07 -18.37 -8.20
N GLU A 309 23.73 -18.19 -9.48
CA GLU A 309 22.55 -17.44 -9.91
C GLU A 309 21.23 -18.03 -9.40
N TYR A 310 21.06 -19.36 -9.46
CA TYR A 310 19.82 -20.01 -9.03
C TYR A 310 19.54 -19.89 -7.54
N PHE A 311 20.60 -19.91 -6.73
CA PHE A 311 20.49 -20.01 -5.28
C PHE A 311 20.96 -18.76 -4.53
N ASP A 312 21.24 -17.68 -5.27
CA ASP A 312 21.74 -16.40 -4.76
C ASP A 312 22.85 -16.60 -3.72
N LEU A 313 23.85 -17.41 -4.10
CA LEU A 313 24.88 -17.85 -3.16
C LEU A 313 25.85 -16.71 -2.85
N ASN A 314 25.96 -16.35 -1.58
CA ASN A 314 26.94 -15.37 -1.12
C ASN A 314 28.37 -15.90 -1.31
N GLU A 315 29.22 -15.10 -1.98
CA GLU A 315 30.60 -15.44 -2.32
C GLU A 315 31.51 -15.76 -1.12
N VAL A 316 31.20 -15.23 0.06
CA VAL A 316 32.04 -15.38 1.26
C VAL A 316 31.68 -16.66 2.04
N ASP A 317 30.38 -16.88 2.28
CA ASP A 317 29.93 -17.89 3.23
C ASP A 317 29.42 -19.18 2.59
N ASP A 318 28.77 -19.09 1.42
CA ASP A 318 28.12 -20.26 0.80
C ASP A 318 28.99 -20.85 -0.30
N VAL A 319 29.61 -20.01 -1.12
CA VAL A 319 30.50 -20.44 -2.21
C VAL A 319 31.76 -21.14 -1.67
N SER A 320 32.27 -20.73 -0.51
CA SER A 320 33.46 -21.35 0.11
C SER A 320 33.23 -22.81 0.56
N LYS A 321 31.97 -23.26 0.63
CA LYS A 321 31.59 -24.63 0.97
C LYS A 321 31.44 -25.54 -0.26
N LEU A 322 31.51 -24.98 -1.47
CA LEU A 322 31.31 -25.70 -2.71
C LEU A 322 32.65 -26.07 -3.36
N PRO A 323 32.78 -27.28 -3.94
CA PRO A 323 33.94 -27.65 -4.76
C PRO A 323 34.04 -26.73 -5.97
N ASP A 324 35.19 -26.07 -6.16
CA ASP A 324 35.41 -25.21 -7.31
C ASP A 324 35.55 -26.04 -8.59
N CYS A 325 34.50 -26.05 -9.42
CA CYS A 325 34.50 -26.73 -10.71
C CYS A 325 34.87 -25.81 -11.88
N ARG A 326 35.22 -24.54 -11.62
CA ARG A 326 35.64 -23.62 -12.68
C ARG A 326 36.91 -24.13 -13.34
N HIS A 327 36.94 -24.06 -14.66
CA HIS A 327 38.03 -24.55 -15.50
C HIS A 327 38.40 -26.04 -15.34
N ASP A 328 37.64 -26.83 -14.57
CA ASP A 328 37.82 -28.28 -14.41
C ASP A 328 36.46 -29.01 -14.45
N ASP A 329 36.08 -29.42 -15.68
CA ASP A 329 34.83 -30.13 -15.95
C ASP A 329 34.72 -31.46 -15.18
N THR A 330 35.83 -32.04 -14.69
CA THR A 330 35.81 -33.32 -13.94
C THR A 330 35.22 -33.17 -12.54
N LEU A 331 35.19 -31.95 -12.00
CA LEU A 331 34.65 -31.64 -10.67
C LEU A 331 33.16 -31.30 -10.68
N VAL A 332 32.55 -31.17 -11.86
CA VAL A 332 31.12 -30.86 -12.04
C VAL A 332 30.19 -31.79 -11.24
N PRO A 333 30.35 -33.14 -11.27
CA PRO A 333 29.47 -34.02 -10.50
C PRO A 333 29.56 -33.77 -8.99
N THR A 334 30.77 -33.55 -8.47
CA THR A 334 31.01 -33.29 -7.05
C THR A 334 30.43 -31.94 -6.63
N PHE A 335 30.56 -30.91 -7.48
CA PHE A 335 29.93 -29.61 -7.27
C PHE A 335 28.40 -29.73 -7.19
N LEU A 336 27.77 -30.36 -8.20
CA LEU A 336 26.31 -30.50 -8.27
C LEU A 336 25.75 -31.32 -7.10
N HIS A 337 26.44 -32.39 -6.69
CA HIS A 337 26.09 -33.16 -5.49
C HIS A 337 26.07 -32.28 -4.24
N THR A 338 27.14 -31.51 -4.03
CA THR A 338 27.29 -30.64 -2.85
C THR A 338 26.26 -29.51 -2.86
N LEU A 339 26.02 -28.92 -4.04
CA LEU A 339 25.00 -27.89 -4.23
C LEU A 339 23.59 -28.43 -3.98
N TRP A 340 23.27 -29.64 -4.45
CA TRP A 340 21.99 -30.29 -4.19
C TRP A 340 21.75 -30.53 -2.70
N LEU A 341 22.76 -31.06 -1.99
CA LEU A 341 22.68 -31.23 -0.53
C LEU A 341 22.45 -29.89 0.17
N MET A 342 23.19 -28.85 -0.22
CA MET A 342 23.02 -27.52 0.35
C MET A 342 21.61 -26.96 0.09
N ALA A 343 21.13 -27.04 -1.15
CA ALA A 343 19.83 -26.53 -1.57
C ALA A 343 18.64 -27.27 -0.92
N THR A 344 18.80 -28.56 -0.63
CA THR A 344 17.75 -29.39 0.00
C THR A 344 17.82 -29.42 1.53
N SER A 345 18.98 -29.12 2.12
CA SER A 345 19.19 -29.06 3.58
C SER A 345 18.75 -27.76 4.26
N LYS A 346 18.48 -26.69 3.51
CA LYS A 346 17.97 -25.40 4.02
C LYS A 346 16.43 -25.43 4.27
N LEU A 347 15.82 -26.61 4.40
CA LEU A 347 14.39 -26.82 4.70
C LEU A 347 14.13 -26.96 6.21
#